data_AF-A0A380TCC9-F1
#
_entry.id   AF-A0A380TCC9-F1
#
_cell.length_a   1.000
_cell.length_b   1.000
_cell.length_c   1.000
_cell.angle_alpha   90.00
_cell.angle_beta   90.00
_cell.angle_gamma   90.00
#
_symmetry.space_group_name_H-M   'P 1'
#
loop_
_entity.id
_entity.type
_entity.pdbx_description
1 polymer ?
#
loop_
_entity_poly.entity_id
_entity_poly.type
_entity_poly.pdbx_seq_one_letter_code
_entity_poly.pdbx_strand_id
1 'polypeptide(L)'
;MFWVILLTTTAYSLVIAPMLYAATFVHTKNFLALYGYAPQQFVFLVLPFLIAAYASFLCFRQVLIVIRSKAFDSEFITWISNNWVVTILFGVALVSIVTIADYLSSAKVFPTMKPIYAERSLQAARALRNDIESVVDANDREKQRHALSMRATKNIERIDLGAPLDERQLLGLDNATYIRLAMTSSIQRNWGLLDETMSTLTTLQLFVALIVAYVLLLSTMLCVIILKTSPSESIDRPIELIKYGVAAFALYPLCYRYFVAEMQLITDFLSTTRGDVLASILIVGVVFLVVSIDPKGKDLFNLLMRSFPLIVVAGSSVYLTLSGPLALRPFIGIEANIGTRVILVIIMLVFFLFIIIGTWPRSGTYTGNSSSRSAP
;
A
#
# COMPACT_ATOMS: atom_id res chain seq x y z
N MET A 1 19.04 -3.53 17.04
CA MET A 1 17.93 -4.31 16.47
C MET A 1 16.63 -4.14 17.24
N PHE A 2 16.66 -4.12 18.58
CA PHE A 2 15.46 -3.87 19.40
C PHE A 2 14.55 -2.73 18.89
N TRP A 3 15.10 -1.53 18.68
CA TRP A 3 14.33 -0.38 18.15
C TRP A 3 13.67 -0.62 16.78
N VAL A 4 14.34 -1.33 15.88
CA VAL A 4 13.79 -1.65 14.54
C VAL A 4 12.60 -2.60 14.69
N ILE A 5 12.74 -3.63 15.53
CA ILE A 5 11.67 -4.58 15.82
C ILE A 5 10.50 -3.85 16.48
N LEU A 6 10.75 -3.04 17.52
CA LEU A 6 9.72 -2.29 18.23
C LEU A 6 8.93 -1.37 17.29
N LEU A 7 9.61 -0.57 16.47
CA LEU A 7 8.97 0.34 15.51
C LEU A 7 8.20 -0.42 14.43
N THR A 8 8.77 -1.51 13.91
CA THR A 8 8.11 -2.38 12.92
C THR A 8 6.84 -2.98 13.49
N THR A 9 6.91 -3.61 14.66
CA THR A 9 5.76 -4.22 15.33
C THR A 9 4.70 -3.17 15.67
N THR A 10 5.11 -2.00 16.17
CA THR A 10 4.16 -0.91 16.50
C THR A 10 3.45 -0.41 15.24
N ALA A 11 4.20 -0.11 14.17
CA ALA A 11 3.61 0.34 12.91
C ALA A 11 2.67 -0.73 12.32
N TYR A 12 3.09 -1.99 12.35
CA TYR A 12 2.30 -3.11 11.86
C TYR A 12 1.01 -3.33 12.67
N SER A 13 1.09 -3.29 14.01
CA SER A 13 -0.08 -3.40 14.88
C SER A 13 -1.09 -2.28 14.63
N LEU A 14 -0.63 -1.03 14.46
CA LEU A 14 -1.50 0.11 14.14
C LEU A 14 -2.14 -0.03 12.76
N VAL A 15 -1.40 -0.55 11.78
CA VAL A 15 -1.92 -0.79 10.42
C VAL A 15 -2.92 -1.95 10.36
N ILE A 16 -2.78 -2.95 11.22
CA ILE A 16 -3.70 -4.09 11.29
C ILE A 16 -4.90 -3.83 12.21
N ALA A 17 -4.83 -2.84 13.10
CA ALA A 17 -5.89 -2.50 14.04
C ALA A 17 -7.29 -2.37 13.39
N PRO A 18 -7.48 -1.72 12.22
CA PRO A 18 -8.80 -1.61 11.60
C PRO A 18 -9.35 -2.98 11.17
N MET A 19 -8.48 -3.88 10.69
CA MET A 19 -8.89 -5.24 10.34
C MET A 19 -9.24 -6.04 11.59
N LEU A 20 -8.45 -5.94 12.65
CA LEU A 20 -8.78 -6.64 13.89
C LEU A 20 -10.10 -6.14 14.45
N TYR A 21 -10.33 -4.83 14.47
CA TYR A 21 -11.59 -4.24 14.91
C TYR A 21 -12.77 -4.69 14.04
N ALA A 22 -12.61 -4.68 12.71
CA ALA A 22 -13.63 -5.19 11.79
C ALA A 22 -13.96 -6.69 12.00
N ALA A 23 -12.95 -7.50 12.34
CA ALA A 23 -13.04 -8.95 12.56
C ALA A 23 -13.53 -9.33 13.97
N THR A 24 -13.66 -8.37 14.88
CA THR A 24 -14.02 -8.66 16.28
C THR A 24 -15.31 -7.96 16.67
N PHE A 25 -15.55 -6.75 16.17
CA PHE A 25 -16.62 -5.87 16.65
C PHE A 25 -17.61 -5.41 15.59
N VAL A 26 -17.25 -5.39 14.29
CA VAL A 26 -18.09 -4.74 13.26
C VAL A 26 -18.77 -5.73 12.31
N HIS A 27 -18.00 -6.48 11.52
CA HIS A 27 -18.56 -7.19 10.35
C HIS A 27 -18.71 -8.69 10.56
N THR A 28 -17.68 -9.33 11.09
CA THR A 28 -17.65 -10.80 11.24
C THR A 28 -16.80 -11.15 12.45
N LYS A 29 -17.04 -12.30 13.10
CA LYS A 29 -16.12 -12.87 14.11
C LYS A 29 -14.98 -13.70 13.48
N ASN A 30 -14.73 -13.52 12.18
CA ASN A 30 -13.78 -14.32 11.42
C ASN A 30 -12.87 -13.43 10.57
N PHE A 31 -11.60 -13.35 10.95
CA PHE A 31 -10.58 -12.55 10.27
C PHE A 31 -10.44 -12.88 8.77
N LEU A 32 -10.61 -14.14 8.37
CA LEU A 32 -10.55 -14.56 6.97
C LEU A 32 -11.78 -14.12 6.15
N ALA A 33 -12.91 -13.85 6.80
CA ALA A 33 -14.11 -13.37 6.13
C ALA A 33 -13.97 -11.89 5.71
N LEU A 34 -13.13 -11.10 6.40
CA LEU A 34 -12.81 -9.72 6.02
C LEU A 34 -12.15 -9.60 4.64
N TYR A 35 -11.51 -10.66 4.17
CA TYR A 35 -10.98 -10.72 2.83
C TYR A 35 -12.07 -10.47 1.78
N GLY A 36 -13.33 -10.87 2.03
CA GLY A 36 -14.44 -10.57 1.13
C GLY A 36 -14.81 -9.09 1.05
N TYR A 37 -14.54 -8.33 2.12
CA TYR A 37 -14.91 -6.91 2.23
C TYR A 37 -13.79 -5.98 1.71
N ALA A 38 -12.52 -6.33 1.92
CA ALA A 38 -11.39 -5.58 1.39
C ALA A 38 -10.16 -6.47 1.13
N PRO A 39 -10.19 -7.30 0.07
CA PRO A 39 -9.11 -8.21 -0.24
C PRO A 39 -7.79 -7.49 -0.54
N GLN A 40 -7.85 -6.31 -1.15
CA GLN A 40 -6.70 -5.45 -1.44
C GLN A 40 -5.99 -4.95 -0.18
N GLN A 41 -6.76 -4.57 0.85
CA GLN A 41 -6.21 -4.14 2.13
C GLN A 41 -5.60 -5.36 2.81
N PHE A 42 -6.32 -6.48 2.83
CA PHE A 42 -5.87 -7.72 3.46
C PHE A 42 -4.54 -8.23 2.90
N VAL A 43 -4.41 -8.28 1.57
CA VAL A 43 -3.20 -8.81 0.92
C VAL A 43 -1.99 -7.91 1.18
N PHE A 44 -2.14 -6.58 1.09
CA PHE A 44 -1.01 -5.65 1.28
C PHE A 44 -0.62 -5.44 2.75
N LEU A 45 -1.60 -5.23 3.63
CA LEU A 45 -1.34 -4.77 5.00
C LEU A 45 -0.90 -5.89 5.92
N VAL A 46 -1.35 -7.13 5.67
CA VAL A 46 -0.98 -8.29 6.50
C VAL A 46 0.48 -8.71 6.25
N LEU A 47 1.04 -8.46 5.06
CA LEU A 47 2.30 -9.11 4.68
C LEU A 47 3.32 -8.17 4.01
N PRO A 48 3.09 -7.63 2.80
CA PRO A 48 3.98 -6.64 2.18
C PRO A 48 4.31 -5.47 3.10
N PHE A 49 3.34 -4.95 3.85
CA PHE A 49 3.57 -3.82 4.75
C PHE A 49 4.57 -4.16 5.87
N LEU A 50 4.55 -5.37 6.42
CA LEU A 50 5.49 -5.80 7.44
C LEU A 50 6.93 -5.81 6.91
N ILE A 51 7.12 -6.34 5.70
CA ILE A 51 8.41 -6.33 4.99
C ILE A 51 8.86 -4.88 4.75
N ALA A 52 7.95 -4.04 4.25
CA ALA A 52 8.22 -2.64 3.95
C ALA A 52 8.65 -1.86 5.20
N ALA A 53 7.92 -2.02 6.31
CA ALA A 53 8.23 -1.37 7.58
C ALA A 53 9.60 -1.80 8.13
N TYR A 54 9.85 -3.11 8.17
CA TYR A 54 11.13 -3.64 8.62
C TYR A 54 12.29 -3.12 7.78
N ALA A 55 12.18 -3.20 6.45
CA ALA A 55 13.20 -2.73 5.52
C ALA A 55 13.47 -1.22 5.66
N SER A 56 12.41 -0.41 5.80
CA SER A 56 12.50 1.05 5.93
C SER A 56 13.20 1.46 7.21
N PHE A 57 12.79 0.93 8.37
CA PHE A 57 13.40 1.27 9.65
C PHE A 57 14.82 0.73 9.77
N LEU A 58 15.09 -0.47 9.24
CA LEU A 58 16.43 -1.04 9.23
C LEU A 58 17.37 -0.25 8.32
N CYS A 59 16.91 0.17 7.14
CA CYS A 59 17.66 1.00 6.22
C CYS A 59 18.01 2.34 6.88
N PHE A 60 17.01 3.03 7.43
CA PHE A 60 17.20 4.31 8.11
C PHE A 60 18.23 4.20 9.24
N ARG A 61 18.14 3.16 10.07
CA ARG A 61 19.13 2.90 11.12
C ARG A 61 20.54 2.73 10.56
N GLN A 62 20.71 1.96 9.48
CA GLN A 62 22.04 1.73 8.90
C GLN A 62 22.62 2.99 8.29
N VAL A 63 21.79 3.78 7.60
CA VAL A 63 22.18 5.08 7.05
C VAL A 63 22.63 6.03 8.16
N LEU A 64 21.88 6.13 9.26
CA LEU A 64 22.27 6.96 10.40
C LEU A 64 23.58 6.50 11.05
N ILE A 65 23.85 5.19 11.11
CA ILE A 65 25.12 4.68 11.62
C ILE A 65 26.27 5.14 10.72
N VAL A 66 26.13 5.00 9.40
CA VAL A 66 27.14 5.45 8.44
C VAL A 66 27.39 6.95 8.60
N ILE A 67 26.32 7.76 8.60
CA ILE A 67 26.39 9.21 8.76
C ILE A 67 27.08 9.62 10.08
N ARG A 68 26.79 8.95 11.20
CA ARG A 68 27.39 9.29 12.51
C ARG A 68 28.81 8.80 12.69
N SER A 69 29.17 7.70 12.02
CA SER A 69 30.50 7.11 12.13
C SER A 69 31.56 7.86 11.33
N LYS A 70 31.17 8.84 10.51
CA LYS A 70 32.06 9.53 9.56
C LYS A 70 31.82 11.02 9.54
N ALA A 71 32.88 11.78 9.30
CA ALA A 71 32.79 13.20 9.02
C ALA A 71 32.41 13.37 7.54
N PHE A 72 31.26 13.98 7.28
CA PHE A 72 30.85 14.39 5.94
C PHE A 72 30.97 15.91 5.85
N ASP A 73 31.60 16.40 4.79
CA ASP A 73 31.77 17.84 4.54
C ASP A 73 30.45 18.55 4.15
N SER A 74 29.39 17.78 3.89
CA SER A 74 28.07 18.32 3.57
C SER A 74 27.37 18.85 4.82
N GLU A 75 27.15 20.17 4.87
CA GLU A 75 26.35 20.84 5.92
C GLU A 75 24.97 20.20 6.07
N PHE A 76 24.37 19.76 4.96
CA PHE A 76 23.07 19.09 4.94
C PHE A 76 23.09 17.72 5.65
N ILE A 77 24.10 16.88 5.37
CA ILE A 77 24.25 15.57 6.03
C ILE A 77 24.50 15.74 7.52
N THR A 78 25.36 16.70 7.88
CA THR A 78 25.67 17.03 9.28
C THR A 78 24.43 17.55 10.01
N TRP A 79 23.65 18.43 9.37
CA TRP A 79 22.39 18.91 9.91
C TRP A 79 21.39 17.77 10.14
N ILE A 80 21.21 16.86 9.17
CA ILE A 80 20.32 15.70 9.32
C ILE A 80 20.82 14.77 10.43
N SER A 81 22.13 14.51 10.53
CA SER A 81 22.70 13.67 11.59
C SER A 81 22.32 14.17 12.99
N ASN A 82 22.37 15.49 13.17
CA ASN A 82 22.10 16.17 14.43
C ASN A 82 20.59 16.37 14.68
N ASN A 83 19.79 16.54 13.62
CA ASN A 83 18.37 16.90 13.70
C ASN A 83 17.44 15.86 13.06
N TRP A 84 17.86 14.60 12.97
CA TRP A 84 17.08 13.53 12.31
C TRP A 84 15.64 13.39 12.86
N VAL A 85 15.43 13.67 14.15
CA VAL A 85 14.11 13.71 14.78
C VAL A 85 13.23 14.80 14.16
N VAL A 86 13.79 16.00 13.94
CA VAL A 86 13.09 17.13 13.31
C VAL A 86 12.71 16.77 11.87
N THR A 87 13.60 16.10 11.13
CA THR A 87 13.30 15.62 9.77
C THR A 87 12.12 14.64 9.77
N ILE A 88 12.05 13.71 10.73
CA ILE A 88 10.90 12.81 10.87
C ILE A 88 9.63 13.58 11.23
N LEU A 89 9.70 14.53 12.17
CA LEU A 89 8.54 15.35 12.55
C LEU A 89 7.99 16.19 11.39
N PHE A 90 8.88 16.73 10.55
CA PHE A 90 8.48 17.40 9.32
C PHE A 90 7.75 16.45 8.36
N GLY A 91 8.26 15.22 8.20
CA GLY A 91 7.58 14.16 7.47
C GLY A 91 6.19 13.84 8.03
N VAL A 92 6.07 13.75 9.35
CA VAL A 92 4.79 13.54 10.04
C VAL A 92 3.80 14.66 9.73
N ALA A 93 4.24 15.92 9.74
CA ALA A 93 3.39 17.06 9.38
C ALA A 93 2.90 16.99 7.92
N LEU A 94 3.80 16.69 6.97
CA LEU A 94 3.44 16.51 5.56
C LEU A 94 2.45 15.35 5.36
N VAL A 95 2.72 14.21 5.97
CA VAL A 95 1.85 13.04 5.90
C VAL A 95 0.48 13.33 6.52
N SER A 96 0.43 14.13 7.59
CA SER A 96 -0.85 14.55 8.20
C SER A 96 -1.71 15.32 7.20
N ILE A 97 -1.12 16.28 6.46
CA ILE A 97 -1.84 17.07 5.45
C ILE A 97 -2.41 16.17 4.35
N VAL A 98 -1.60 15.23 3.83
CA VAL A 98 -2.03 14.27 2.81
C VAL A 98 -3.16 13.37 3.34
N THR A 99 -3.05 12.92 4.59
CA THR A 99 -4.06 12.06 5.21
C THR A 99 -5.40 12.80 5.39
N ILE A 100 -5.36 14.07 5.81
CA ILE A 100 -6.56 14.91 5.91
C ILE A 100 -7.21 15.11 4.53
N ALA A 101 -6.40 15.35 3.50
CA ALA A 101 -6.91 15.48 2.13
C ALA A 101 -7.59 14.19 1.64
N ASP A 102 -7.00 13.01 1.90
CA ASP A 102 -7.63 11.73 1.56
C ASP A 102 -8.92 11.49 2.36
N TYR A 103 -8.91 11.78 3.66
CA TYR A 103 -10.10 11.70 4.51
C TYR A 103 -11.26 12.51 3.95
N LEU A 104 -11.00 13.72 3.45
CA LEU A 104 -12.01 14.63 2.95
C LEU A 104 -12.42 14.41 1.48
N SER A 105 -11.66 13.67 0.68
CA SER A 105 -11.92 13.56 -0.76
C SER A 105 -12.25 12.15 -1.25
N SER A 106 -11.74 11.11 -0.59
CA SER A 106 -11.85 9.73 -1.05
C SER A 106 -13.13 9.05 -0.58
N ALA A 107 -13.81 8.36 -1.49
CA ALA A 107 -14.81 7.37 -1.11
C ALA A 107 -14.16 6.26 -0.29
N LYS A 108 -14.77 5.89 0.84
CA LYS A 108 -14.27 4.84 1.71
C LYS A 108 -14.90 3.49 1.30
N VAL A 109 -14.15 2.42 1.53
CA VAL A 109 -14.45 1.08 1.01
C VAL A 109 -15.45 0.35 1.91
N PHE A 110 -16.07 -0.73 1.43
CA PHE A 110 -17.02 -1.58 2.14
C PHE A 110 -16.74 -1.87 3.64
N PRO A 111 -15.51 -2.18 4.10
CA PRO A 111 -15.28 -2.47 5.52
C PRO A 111 -15.44 -1.23 6.42
N THR A 112 -15.44 -0.03 5.86
CA THR A 112 -15.67 1.21 6.63
C THR A 112 -17.14 1.60 6.73
N MET A 113 -18.01 0.93 5.98
CA MET A 113 -19.46 1.12 6.09
C MET A 113 -20.01 0.42 7.33
N LYS A 114 -21.18 0.86 7.81
CA LYS A 114 -21.94 0.11 8.82
C LYS A 114 -22.29 -1.30 8.28
N PRO A 115 -22.43 -2.32 9.15
CA PRO A 115 -22.56 -3.71 8.73
C PRO A 115 -23.67 -3.96 7.70
N ILE A 116 -24.84 -3.35 7.88
CA ILE A 116 -26.01 -3.54 7.01
C ILE A 116 -25.76 -3.02 5.59
N TYR A 117 -25.06 -1.88 5.46
CA TYR A 117 -24.69 -1.30 4.18
C TYR A 117 -23.50 -2.01 3.54
N ALA A 118 -22.55 -2.49 4.35
CA ALA A 118 -21.41 -3.29 3.89
C ALA A 118 -21.87 -4.62 3.29
N GLU A 119 -22.76 -5.34 3.97
CA GLU A 119 -23.31 -6.61 3.49
C GLU A 119 -24.12 -6.42 2.20
N ARG A 120 -25.02 -5.42 2.18
CA ARG A 120 -25.80 -5.10 0.96
C ARG A 120 -24.90 -4.74 -0.20
N SER A 121 -23.82 -4.00 0.03
CA SER A 121 -22.82 -3.65 -0.99
C SER A 121 -22.12 -4.87 -1.56
N LEU A 122 -21.72 -5.80 -0.69
CA LEU A 122 -21.07 -7.04 -1.10
C LEU A 122 -22.03 -7.94 -1.91
N GLN A 123 -23.29 -8.06 -1.48
CA GLN A 123 -24.32 -8.82 -2.21
C GLN A 123 -24.63 -8.18 -3.57
N ALA A 124 -24.81 -6.86 -3.61
CA ALA A 124 -25.08 -6.12 -4.84
C ALA A 124 -23.90 -6.23 -5.82
N ALA A 125 -22.66 -6.13 -5.35
CA ALA A 125 -21.46 -6.23 -6.18
C ALA A 125 -21.34 -7.61 -6.81
N ARG A 126 -21.61 -8.68 -6.04
CA ARG A 126 -21.65 -10.06 -6.55
C ARG A 126 -22.76 -10.27 -7.57
N ALA A 127 -23.97 -9.75 -7.30
CA ALA A 127 -25.10 -9.90 -8.21
C ALA A 127 -24.84 -9.21 -9.56
N LEU A 128 -24.42 -7.94 -9.55
CA LEU A 128 -24.11 -7.21 -10.78
C LEU A 128 -22.99 -7.85 -11.58
N ARG A 129 -21.98 -8.38 -10.90
CA ARG A 129 -20.92 -9.12 -11.55
C ARG A 129 -21.42 -10.40 -12.21
N ASN A 130 -22.22 -11.20 -11.52
CA ASN A 130 -22.81 -12.41 -12.10
C ASN A 130 -23.67 -12.07 -13.32
N ASP A 131 -24.42 -10.97 -13.25
CA ASP A 131 -25.23 -10.49 -14.37
C ASP A 131 -24.34 -10.14 -15.58
N ILE A 132 -23.26 -9.38 -15.38
CA ILE A 132 -22.32 -8.98 -16.45
C ILE A 132 -21.57 -10.21 -17.00
N GLU A 133 -21.13 -11.13 -16.15
CA GLU A 133 -20.30 -12.27 -16.56
C GLU A 133 -21.09 -13.43 -17.16
N SER A 134 -22.41 -13.45 -16.96
CA SER A 134 -23.29 -14.41 -17.63
C SER A 134 -23.31 -14.25 -19.16
N VAL A 135 -22.87 -13.09 -19.66
CA VAL A 135 -22.80 -12.81 -21.10
C VAL A 135 -21.48 -13.30 -21.69
N VAL A 136 -21.58 -14.20 -22.68
CA VAL A 136 -20.41 -14.89 -23.26
C VAL A 136 -19.56 -13.97 -24.13
N ASP A 137 -20.18 -13.11 -24.93
CA ASP A 137 -19.46 -12.22 -25.85
C ASP A 137 -18.94 -10.94 -25.15
N ALA A 138 -17.70 -10.57 -25.44
CA ALA A 138 -17.05 -9.43 -24.77
C ALA A 138 -17.68 -8.07 -25.13
N ASN A 139 -18.16 -7.89 -26.36
CA ASN A 139 -18.84 -6.66 -26.74
C ASN A 139 -20.23 -6.56 -26.12
N ASP A 140 -20.94 -7.68 -25.99
CA ASP A 140 -22.26 -7.69 -25.35
C ASP A 140 -22.17 -7.52 -23.83
N ARG A 141 -21.10 -8.01 -23.19
CA ARG A 141 -20.78 -7.67 -21.78
C ARG A 141 -20.61 -6.17 -21.59
N GLU A 142 -19.90 -5.52 -22.49
CA GLU A 142 -19.67 -4.08 -22.45
C GLU A 142 -20.97 -3.28 -22.64
N LYS A 143 -21.83 -3.71 -23.58
CA LYS A 143 -23.17 -3.12 -23.75
C LYS A 143 -24.04 -3.28 -22.50
N GLN A 144 -24.02 -4.46 -21.89
CA GLN A 144 -24.77 -4.73 -20.67
C GLN A 144 -24.28 -3.85 -19.51
N ARG A 145 -22.96 -3.67 -19.37
CA ARG A 145 -22.37 -2.74 -18.40
C ARG A 145 -22.90 -1.32 -18.61
N HIS A 146 -22.81 -0.81 -19.83
CA HIS A 146 -23.32 0.51 -20.17
C HIS A 146 -24.82 0.66 -19.88
N ALA A 147 -25.62 -0.37 -20.16
CA ALA A 147 -27.06 -0.35 -19.87
C ALA A 147 -27.36 -0.26 -18.36
N LEU A 148 -26.65 -1.03 -17.52
CA LEU A 148 -26.77 -0.99 -16.06
C LEU A 148 -26.36 0.38 -15.50
N SER A 149 -25.25 0.92 -15.99
CA SER A 149 -24.75 2.24 -15.60
C SER A 149 -25.72 3.38 -15.96
N MET A 150 -26.24 3.37 -17.19
CA MET A 150 -27.23 4.35 -17.64
C MET A 150 -28.52 4.27 -16.84
N ARG A 151 -28.98 3.06 -16.51
CA ARG A 151 -30.16 2.86 -15.65
C ARG A 151 -29.93 3.42 -14.26
N ALA A 152 -28.76 3.18 -13.67
CA ALA A 152 -28.40 3.75 -12.37
C ALA A 152 -28.36 5.28 -12.42
N THR A 153 -27.74 5.89 -13.45
CA THR A 153 -27.73 7.36 -13.62
C THR A 153 -29.14 7.93 -13.60
N LYS A 154 -30.03 7.36 -14.42
CA LYS A 154 -31.42 7.82 -14.56
C LYS A 154 -32.23 7.65 -13.28
N ASN A 155 -31.94 6.62 -12.49
CA ASN A 155 -32.59 6.40 -11.20
C ASN A 155 -32.09 7.40 -10.14
N ILE A 156 -30.78 7.70 -10.13
CA ILE A 156 -30.18 8.68 -9.21
C ILE A 156 -30.71 10.09 -9.47
N GLU A 157 -30.90 10.49 -10.72
CA GLU A 157 -31.48 11.81 -11.07
C GLU A 157 -32.88 12.04 -10.47
N ARG A 158 -33.58 10.98 -10.08
CA ARG A 158 -34.91 11.04 -9.47
C ARG A 158 -34.86 11.08 -7.94
N ILE A 159 -33.69 10.95 -7.34
CA ILE A 159 -33.47 10.94 -5.90
C ILE A 159 -32.96 12.31 -5.48
N ASP A 160 -33.59 12.91 -4.47
CA ASP A 160 -33.05 14.11 -3.83
C ASP A 160 -31.83 13.74 -3.00
N LEU A 161 -30.63 14.11 -3.49
CA LEU A 161 -29.36 13.83 -2.82
C LEU A 161 -29.08 14.77 -1.63
N GLY A 162 -29.89 15.83 -1.47
CA GLY A 162 -29.77 16.79 -0.37
C GLY A 162 -30.28 16.25 0.97
N ALA A 163 -31.12 15.23 0.96
CA ALA A 163 -31.67 14.58 2.16
C ALA A 163 -31.29 13.09 2.21
N PRO A 164 -30.98 12.54 3.41
CA PRO A 164 -30.75 11.11 3.55
C PRO A 164 -32.02 10.33 3.29
N LEU A 165 -31.92 9.30 2.46
CA LEU A 165 -32.97 8.30 2.31
C LEU A 165 -33.13 7.51 3.62
N ASP A 166 -34.36 7.10 3.92
CA ASP A 166 -34.58 6.11 4.98
C ASP A 166 -33.85 4.80 4.65
N GLU A 167 -33.42 4.06 5.68
CA GLU A 167 -32.63 2.84 5.52
C GLU A 167 -33.35 1.82 4.62
N ARG A 168 -34.67 1.66 4.78
CA ARG A 168 -35.47 0.75 3.95
C ARG A 168 -35.52 1.17 2.49
N GLN A 169 -35.61 2.48 2.26
CA GLN A 169 -35.62 3.04 0.91
C GLN A 169 -34.26 2.83 0.23
N LEU A 170 -33.17 3.08 0.95
CA LEU A 170 -31.81 2.88 0.45
C LEU A 170 -31.52 1.41 0.15
N LEU A 171 -31.83 0.50 1.08
CA LEU A 171 -31.59 -0.94 0.92
C LEU A 171 -32.47 -1.56 -0.17
N GLY A 172 -33.66 -1.00 -0.40
CA GLY A 172 -34.62 -1.41 -1.42
C GLY A 172 -34.29 -0.96 -2.85
N LEU A 173 -33.24 -0.16 -3.05
CA LEU A 173 -32.79 0.23 -4.38
C LEU A 173 -32.26 -0.98 -5.17
N ASP A 174 -32.36 -0.89 -6.50
CA ASP A 174 -31.71 -1.86 -7.37
C ASP A 174 -30.19 -1.84 -7.18
N ASN A 175 -29.54 -2.98 -7.46
CA ASN A 175 -28.12 -3.18 -7.13
C ASN A 175 -27.20 -2.09 -7.71
N ALA A 176 -27.42 -1.67 -8.96
CA ALA A 176 -26.55 -0.71 -9.65
C ALA A 176 -26.71 0.69 -9.05
N THR A 177 -27.95 1.13 -8.83
CA THR A 177 -28.25 2.41 -8.18
C THR A 177 -27.72 2.44 -6.75
N TYR A 178 -27.95 1.36 -5.99
CA TYR A 178 -27.48 1.23 -4.61
C TYR A 178 -25.96 1.40 -4.49
N ILE A 179 -25.17 0.61 -5.24
CA ILE A 179 -23.70 0.65 -5.10
C ILE A 179 -23.18 2.03 -5.51
N ARG A 180 -23.72 2.64 -6.57
CA ARG A 180 -23.26 3.95 -7.02
C ARG A 180 -23.50 5.04 -5.97
N LEU A 181 -24.65 5.04 -5.29
CA LEU A 181 -24.91 5.95 -4.17
C LEU A 181 -24.02 5.63 -2.97
N ALA A 182 -23.97 4.36 -2.57
CA ALA A 182 -23.19 3.89 -1.41
C ALA A 182 -21.68 4.15 -1.57
N MET A 183 -21.16 4.20 -2.81
CA MET A 183 -19.75 4.45 -3.11
C MET A 183 -19.42 5.92 -3.39
N THR A 184 -20.39 6.84 -3.27
CA THR A 184 -20.15 8.27 -3.44
C THR A 184 -19.71 8.90 -2.12
N SER A 185 -18.53 9.55 -2.11
CA SER A 185 -17.87 10.02 -0.87
C SER A 185 -18.64 11.11 -0.12
N SER A 186 -19.38 11.97 -0.82
CA SER A 186 -20.25 12.99 -0.20
C SER A 186 -21.48 12.34 0.45
N ILE A 187 -22.08 11.37 -0.24
CA ILE A 187 -23.26 10.62 0.23
C ILE A 187 -22.91 9.79 1.47
N GLN A 188 -21.78 9.07 1.44
CA GLN A 188 -21.30 8.29 2.60
C GLN A 188 -21.22 9.11 3.88
N ARG A 189 -20.77 10.37 3.77
CA ARG A 189 -20.64 11.30 4.90
C ARG A 189 -21.97 11.91 5.29
N ASN A 190 -22.69 12.48 4.32
CA ASN A 190 -23.94 13.20 4.57
C ASN A 190 -25.04 12.27 5.11
N TRP A 191 -25.08 11.02 4.65
CA TRP A 191 -26.09 10.04 5.06
C TRP A 191 -25.61 9.12 6.19
N GLY A 192 -24.41 9.33 6.73
CA GLY A 192 -23.90 8.56 7.87
C GLY A 192 -23.81 7.06 7.60
N LEU A 193 -23.39 6.67 6.38
CA LEU A 193 -23.28 5.26 5.97
C LEU A 193 -22.03 4.59 6.55
N LEU A 194 -21.07 5.38 7.02
CA LEU A 194 -19.81 4.92 7.59
C LEU A 194 -19.95 4.58 9.08
N ASP A 195 -19.18 3.59 9.51
CA ASP A 195 -18.88 3.38 10.92
C ASP A 195 -17.75 4.34 11.32
N GLU A 196 -18.03 5.24 12.27
CA GLU A 196 -17.12 6.33 12.65
C GLU A 196 -15.77 5.82 13.19
N THR A 197 -15.81 4.73 13.96
CA THR A 197 -14.62 4.10 14.52
C THR A 197 -13.77 3.48 13.41
N MET A 198 -14.37 2.73 12.50
CA MET A 198 -13.67 2.16 11.33
C MET A 198 -13.10 3.24 10.41
N SER A 199 -13.84 4.32 10.19
CA SER A 199 -13.37 5.46 9.38
C SER A 199 -12.13 6.10 9.99
N THR A 200 -12.13 6.31 11.31
CA THR A 200 -11.00 6.86 12.05
C THR A 200 -9.79 5.90 12.03
N LEU A 201 -10.01 4.62 12.31
CA LEU A 201 -8.97 3.60 12.30
C LEU A 201 -8.34 3.43 10.91
N THR A 202 -9.14 3.45 9.85
CA THR A 202 -8.63 3.35 8.46
C THR A 202 -7.80 4.58 8.08
N THR A 203 -8.15 5.75 8.60
CA THR A 203 -7.39 6.99 8.40
C THR A 203 -6.05 6.92 9.14
N LEU A 204 -6.04 6.42 10.37
CA LEU A 204 -4.81 6.16 11.13
C LEU A 204 -3.91 5.12 10.44
N GLN A 205 -4.49 4.07 9.86
CA GLN A 205 -3.75 3.08 9.08
C GLN A 205 -3.04 3.71 7.88
N LEU A 206 -3.73 4.55 7.10
CA LEU A 206 -3.12 5.27 5.98
C LEU A 206 -1.99 6.18 6.45
N PHE A 207 -2.22 6.94 7.52
CA PHE A 207 -1.21 7.81 8.14
C PHE A 207 0.06 7.05 8.50
N VAL A 208 -0.06 5.93 9.21
CA VAL A 208 1.10 5.10 9.60
C VAL A 208 1.80 4.52 8.37
N ALA A 209 1.05 4.06 7.36
CA ALA A 209 1.63 3.52 6.14
C ALA A 209 2.46 4.57 5.38
N LEU A 210 1.95 5.81 5.30
CA LEU A 210 2.63 6.93 4.67
C LEU A 210 3.87 7.39 5.46
N ILE A 211 3.85 7.34 6.79
CA ILE A 211 5.06 7.59 7.61
C ILE A 211 6.16 6.59 7.27
N VAL A 212 5.83 5.30 7.19
CA VAL A 212 6.82 4.26 6.84
C VAL A 212 7.39 4.52 5.44
N ALA A 213 6.53 4.85 4.46
CA ALA A 213 6.96 5.20 3.12
C ALA A 213 7.88 6.43 3.11
N TYR A 214 7.56 7.46 3.90
CA TYR A 214 8.40 8.65 4.06
C TYR A 214 9.79 8.29 4.62
N VAL A 215 9.87 7.42 5.63
CA VAL A 215 11.16 6.97 6.20
C VAL A 215 12.01 6.25 5.14
N LEU A 216 11.39 5.44 4.28
CA LEU A 216 12.09 4.80 3.16
C LEU A 216 12.62 5.80 2.13
N LEU A 217 11.80 6.79 1.76
CA LEU A 217 12.17 7.87 0.84
C LEU A 217 13.35 8.68 1.40
N LEU A 218 13.27 9.06 2.67
CA LEU A 218 14.33 9.79 3.35
C LEU A 218 15.63 8.97 3.37
N SER A 219 15.54 7.68 3.70
CA SER A 219 16.70 6.78 3.69
C SER A 219 17.32 6.66 2.30
N THR A 220 16.49 6.56 1.26
CA THR A 220 16.94 6.54 -0.14
C THR A 220 17.66 7.83 -0.51
N MET A 221 17.07 8.97 -0.18
CA MET A 221 17.65 10.29 -0.45
C MET A 221 19.01 10.46 0.24
N LEU A 222 19.13 10.02 1.49
CA LEU A 222 20.40 10.03 2.21
C LEU A 222 21.45 9.11 1.59
N CYS A 223 21.07 7.89 1.15
CA CYS A 223 21.98 7.01 0.41
C CYS A 223 22.50 7.66 -0.88
N VAL A 224 21.63 8.36 -1.64
CA VAL A 224 22.05 9.13 -2.83
C VAL A 224 23.13 10.13 -2.48
N ILE A 225 22.90 10.92 -1.43
CA ILE A 225 23.81 11.99 -1.04
C ILE A 225 25.15 11.41 -0.59
N ILE A 226 25.13 10.39 0.27
CA ILE A 226 26.35 9.72 0.77
C ILE A 226 27.21 9.25 -0.40
N LEU A 227 26.63 8.60 -1.42
CA LEU A 227 27.39 8.13 -2.56
C LEU A 227 27.90 9.25 -3.47
N LYS A 228 27.17 10.36 -3.58
CA LYS A 228 27.65 11.54 -4.32
C LYS A 228 28.79 12.26 -3.61
N THR A 229 28.75 12.33 -2.27
CA THR A 229 29.78 13.02 -1.48
C THR A 229 30.98 12.13 -1.19
N SER A 230 30.79 10.80 -1.14
CA SER A 230 31.82 9.84 -0.73
C SER A 230 31.60 8.49 -1.44
N PRO A 231 31.95 8.37 -2.74
CA PRO A 231 31.64 7.20 -3.57
C PRO A 231 32.36 5.91 -3.17
N SER A 232 33.38 5.98 -2.32
CA SER A 232 34.09 4.81 -1.76
C SER A 232 33.36 4.16 -0.58
N GLU A 233 32.25 4.74 -0.13
CA GLU A 233 31.50 4.25 1.02
C GLU A 233 30.70 2.99 0.73
N SER A 234 30.90 1.96 1.56
CA SER A 234 30.10 0.73 1.47
C SER A 234 28.70 0.97 2.02
N ILE A 235 27.76 1.26 1.13
CA ILE A 235 26.32 1.35 1.42
C ILE A 235 25.49 0.26 0.73
N ASP A 236 26.12 -0.87 0.38
CA ASP A 236 25.47 -1.99 -0.32
C ASP A 236 24.26 -2.52 0.47
N ARG A 237 24.36 -2.62 1.79
CA ARG A 237 23.30 -3.14 2.66
C ARG A 237 22.09 -2.19 2.78
N PRO A 238 22.26 -0.88 3.03
CA PRO A 238 21.17 0.09 2.89
C PRO A 238 20.48 0.05 1.53
N ILE A 239 21.23 -0.06 0.42
CA ILE A 239 20.67 -0.16 -0.93
C ILE A 239 19.83 -1.43 -1.10
N GLU A 240 20.30 -2.57 -0.60
CA GLU A 240 19.54 -3.83 -0.65
C GLU A 240 18.22 -3.71 0.12
N LEU A 241 18.23 -3.07 1.28
CA LEU A 241 17.03 -2.79 2.08
C LEU A 241 16.06 -1.85 1.36
N ILE A 242 16.57 -0.83 0.66
CA ILE A 242 15.73 0.04 -0.17
C ILE A 242 15.02 -0.79 -1.24
N LYS A 243 15.73 -1.72 -1.91
CA LYS A 243 15.13 -2.60 -2.93
C LYS A 243 14.00 -3.45 -2.35
N TYR A 244 14.19 -4.05 -1.18
CA TYR A 244 13.13 -4.82 -0.51
C TYR A 244 11.94 -3.94 -0.13
N GLY A 245 12.19 -2.75 0.43
CA GLY A 245 11.13 -1.81 0.80
C GLY A 245 10.31 -1.35 -0.40
N VAL A 246 10.97 -0.98 -1.50
CA VAL A 246 10.32 -0.56 -2.75
C VAL A 246 9.52 -1.68 -3.38
N ALA A 247 10.08 -2.90 -3.46
CA ALA A 247 9.37 -4.06 -3.98
C ALA A 247 8.10 -4.36 -3.16
N ALA A 248 8.18 -4.27 -1.83
CA ALA A 248 7.04 -4.45 -0.95
C ALA A 248 5.97 -3.37 -1.15
N PHE A 249 6.35 -2.09 -1.21
CA PHE A 249 5.41 -0.99 -1.49
C PHE A 249 4.83 -1.04 -2.91
N ALA A 250 5.52 -1.64 -3.89
CA ALA A 250 5.02 -1.80 -5.25
C ALA A 250 3.80 -2.72 -5.37
N LEU A 251 3.59 -3.60 -4.39
CA LEU A 251 2.39 -4.43 -4.32
C LEU A 251 1.13 -3.63 -3.93
N TYR A 252 1.28 -2.43 -3.34
CA TYR A 252 0.15 -1.58 -2.98
C TYR A 252 -0.66 -1.10 -4.20
N PRO A 253 -0.06 -0.44 -5.22
CA PRO A 253 -0.79 -0.06 -6.42
C PRO A 253 -1.47 -1.23 -7.13
N LEU A 254 -0.85 -2.41 -7.13
CA LEU A 254 -1.43 -3.61 -7.74
C LEU A 254 -2.72 -4.04 -7.02
N CYS A 255 -2.69 -4.08 -5.68
CA CYS A 255 -3.86 -4.39 -4.86
C CYS A 255 -4.94 -3.31 -5.00
N TYR A 256 -4.56 -2.03 -4.92
CA TYR A 256 -5.49 -0.90 -4.97
C TYR A 256 -6.16 -0.75 -6.35
N ARG A 257 -5.41 -0.93 -7.45
CA ARG A 257 -5.94 -0.84 -8.80
C ARG A 257 -6.88 -1.98 -9.16
N TYR A 258 -6.65 -3.20 -8.63
CA TYR A 258 -7.61 -4.28 -8.77
C TYR A 258 -8.97 -3.89 -8.17
N PHE A 259 -8.97 -3.34 -6.96
CA PHE A 259 -10.18 -2.87 -6.29
C PHE A 259 -10.88 -1.74 -7.07
N VAL A 260 -10.13 -0.70 -7.47
CA VAL A 260 -10.69 0.41 -8.25
C VAL A 260 -11.29 -0.09 -9.57
N ALA A 261 -10.61 -1.02 -10.25
CA ALA A 261 -11.11 -1.60 -11.50
C ALA A 261 -12.38 -2.43 -11.27
N GLU A 262 -12.47 -3.23 -10.21
CA GLU A 262 -13.68 -4.00 -9.86
C GLU A 262 -14.87 -3.06 -9.57
N MET A 263 -14.62 -1.93 -8.90
CA MET A 263 -15.67 -0.97 -8.57
C MET A 263 -16.07 -0.09 -9.75
N GLN A 264 -15.11 0.30 -10.61
CA GLN A 264 -15.38 1.00 -11.87
C GLN A 264 -16.13 0.11 -12.86
N LEU A 265 -15.81 -1.20 -12.93
CA LEU A 265 -16.56 -2.17 -13.73
C LEU A 265 -18.05 -2.21 -13.36
N ILE A 266 -18.40 -1.89 -12.12
CA ILE A 266 -19.76 -2.01 -11.58
C ILE A 266 -20.52 -0.67 -11.60
N THR A 267 -19.83 0.47 -11.43
CA THR A 267 -20.49 1.77 -11.20
C THR A 267 -20.15 2.86 -12.20
N ASP A 268 -19.17 2.66 -13.09
CA ASP A 268 -18.55 3.66 -13.98
C ASP A 268 -18.03 4.94 -13.29
N PHE A 269 -18.24 5.09 -11.98
CA PHE A 269 -17.96 6.30 -11.22
C PHE A 269 -17.43 5.94 -9.84
N LEU A 270 -16.13 6.14 -9.65
CA LEU A 270 -15.50 6.08 -8.34
C LEU A 270 -14.78 7.40 -8.08
N SER A 271 -15.35 8.22 -7.20
CA SER A 271 -14.71 9.46 -6.72
C SER A 271 -13.63 9.11 -5.69
N THR A 272 -12.51 8.60 -6.17
CA THR A 272 -11.30 8.34 -5.36
C THR A 272 -10.11 9.01 -6.01
N THR A 273 -9.24 9.63 -5.24
CA THR A 273 -7.88 9.94 -5.70
C THR A 273 -7.25 8.68 -6.26
N ARG A 274 -6.71 8.73 -7.48
CA ARG A 274 -6.00 7.61 -8.13
C ARG A 274 -4.66 7.33 -7.42
N GLY A 275 -4.76 6.84 -6.19
CA GLY A 275 -3.64 6.55 -5.30
C GLY A 275 -2.73 5.45 -5.86
N ASP A 276 -3.26 4.57 -6.71
CA ASP A 276 -2.50 3.64 -7.54
C ASP A 276 -1.54 4.38 -8.49
N VAL A 277 -2.04 5.38 -9.23
CA VAL A 277 -1.22 6.15 -10.18
C VAL A 277 -0.14 6.94 -9.45
N LEU A 278 -0.50 7.63 -8.36
CA LEU A 278 0.45 8.39 -7.55
C LEU A 278 1.52 7.49 -6.92
N ALA A 279 1.12 6.34 -6.36
CA ALA A 279 2.06 5.37 -5.81
C ALA A 279 2.98 4.80 -6.90
N SER A 280 2.47 4.46 -8.09
CA SER A 280 3.27 4.00 -9.21
C SER A 280 4.30 5.04 -9.67
N ILE A 281 3.92 6.31 -9.78
CA ILE A 281 4.85 7.40 -10.13
C ILE A 281 5.95 7.53 -9.07
N LEU A 282 5.58 7.51 -7.79
CA LEU A 282 6.52 7.59 -6.68
C LEU A 282 7.51 6.41 -6.71
N ILE A 283 7.01 5.19 -6.90
CA ILE A 283 7.83 3.98 -7.02
C ILE A 283 8.81 4.11 -8.17
N VAL A 284 8.34 4.48 -9.37
CA VAL A 284 9.21 4.69 -10.55
C VAL A 284 10.28 5.76 -10.26
N GLY A 285 9.91 6.85 -9.57
CA GLY A 285 10.86 7.87 -9.13
C GLY A 285 11.93 7.32 -8.19
N VAL A 286 11.56 6.50 -7.21
CA VAL A 286 12.50 5.85 -6.29
C VAL A 286 13.38 4.82 -7.01
N VAL A 287 12.81 4.03 -7.93
CA VAL A 287 13.58 3.11 -8.78
C VAL A 287 14.63 3.88 -9.58
N PHE A 288 14.22 4.98 -10.22
CA PHE A 288 15.11 5.81 -11.01
C PHE A 288 16.23 6.41 -10.17
N LEU A 289 15.90 6.88 -8.96
CA LEU A 289 16.90 7.33 -7.99
C LEU A 289 17.87 6.19 -7.66
N VAL A 290 17.39 5.01 -7.27
CA VAL A 290 18.25 3.85 -6.94
C VAL A 290 19.13 3.41 -8.12
N VAL A 291 18.60 3.44 -9.34
CA VAL A 291 19.33 3.10 -10.57
C VAL A 291 20.38 4.15 -10.92
N SER A 292 20.09 5.44 -10.69
CA SER A 292 21.03 6.55 -10.94
C SER A 292 22.27 6.55 -10.04
N ILE A 293 22.29 5.68 -9.02
CA ILE A 293 23.27 5.67 -7.94
C ILE A 293 24.34 4.60 -8.13
N ASP A 294 24.31 3.74 -9.15
CA ASP A 294 25.24 2.60 -9.26
C ASP A 294 26.72 3.06 -9.21
N PRO A 295 27.45 2.81 -8.10
CA PRO A 295 28.81 3.29 -7.92
C PRO A 295 29.83 2.50 -8.75
N LYS A 296 29.40 1.40 -9.39
CA LYS A 296 30.21 0.60 -10.32
C LYS A 296 29.72 0.85 -11.74
N GLY A 297 30.11 1.99 -12.30
CA GLY A 297 29.75 2.34 -13.67
C GLY A 297 30.07 1.22 -14.68
N LYS A 298 29.14 1.05 -15.63
CA LYS A 298 29.31 0.51 -17.00
C LYS A 298 28.96 -0.94 -17.35
N ASP A 299 28.19 -1.68 -16.55
CA ASP A 299 27.53 -2.87 -17.08
C ASP A 299 26.01 -2.82 -16.92
N LEU A 300 25.33 -2.48 -18.02
CA LEU A 300 23.87 -2.54 -18.14
C LEU A 300 23.34 -3.91 -17.69
N PHE A 301 24.10 -4.98 -17.93
CA PHE A 301 23.76 -6.34 -17.55
C PHE A 301 23.83 -6.59 -16.02
N ASN A 302 24.86 -6.07 -15.34
CA ASN A 302 24.95 -6.15 -13.88
C ASN A 302 23.89 -5.28 -13.20
N LEU A 303 23.59 -4.11 -13.77
CA LEU A 303 22.51 -3.22 -13.34
C LEU A 303 21.14 -3.90 -13.51
N LEU A 304 20.89 -4.56 -14.65
CA LEU A 304 19.69 -5.35 -14.92
C LEU A 304 19.57 -6.54 -13.96
N MET A 305 20.64 -7.30 -13.71
CA MET A 305 20.63 -8.43 -12.78
C MET A 305 20.44 -8.00 -11.31
N ARG A 306 21.10 -6.93 -10.86
CA ARG A 306 20.94 -6.36 -9.51
C ARG A 306 19.58 -5.71 -9.29
N SER A 307 18.94 -5.25 -10.37
CA SER A 307 17.60 -4.65 -10.35
C SER A 307 16.54 -5.64 -10.79
N PHE A 308 16.90 -6.87 -11.16
CA PHE A 308 15.99 -7.87 -11.71
C PHE A 308 14.81 -8.17 -10.79
N PRO A 309 14.96 -8.36 -9.46
CA PRO A 309 13.80 -8.54 -8.58
C PRO A 309 12.86 -7.33 -8.60
N LEU A 310 13.43 -6.14 -8.73
CA LEU A 310 12.72 -4.87 -8.70
C LEU A 310 12.03 -4.57 -10.04
N ILE A 311 12.67 -4.92 -11.16
CA ILE A 311 12.12 -4.88 -12.52
C ILE A 311 11.08 -5.99 -12.71
N VAL A 312 11.28 -7.17 -12.14
CA VAL A 312 10.29 -8.25 -12.17
C VAL A 312 9.08 -7.83 -11.37
N VAL A 313 9.22 -7.30 -10.15
CA VAL A 313 8.06 -6.88 -9.34
C VAL A 313 7.39 -5.62 -9.90
N ALA A 314 8.15 -4.58 -10.27
CA ALA A 314 7.60 -3.37 -10.86
C ALA A 314 7.05 -3.61 -12.28
N GLY A 315 7.79 -4.36 -13.10
CA GLY A 315 7.40 -4.74 -14.46
C GLY A 315 6.23 -5.71 -14.48
N SER A 316 6.14 -6.67 -13.56
CA SER A 316 4.92 -7.49 -13.41
C SER A 316 3.77 -6.65 -12.86
N SER A 317 4.02 -5.67 -11.99
CA SER A 317 2.98 -4.73 -11.55
C SER A 317 2.46 -3.89 -12.72
N VAL A 318 3.34 -3.39 -13.59
CA VAL A 318 3.00 -2.64 -14.82
C VAL A 318 2.31 -3.56 -15.84
N TYR A 319 2.83 -4.76 -16.08
CA TYR A 319 2.25 -5.74 -16.98
C TYR A 319 0.86 -6.20 -16.50
N LEU A 320 0.67 -6.45 -15.22
CA LEU A 320 -0.62 -6.84 -14.65
C LEU A 320 -1.60 -5.66 -14.62
N THR A 321 -1.10 -4.43 -14.50
CA THR A 321 -1.95 -3.23 -14.69
C THR A 321 -2.34 -3.01 -16.14
N LEU A 322 -1.56 -3.50 -17.11
CA LEU A 322 -1.89 -3.51 -18.54
C LEU A 322 -2.75 -4.72 -18.97
N SER A 323 -2.54 -5.89 -18.36
CA SER A 323 -3.23 -7.16 -18.66
C SER A 323 -4.65 -7.22 -18.08
N GLY A 324 -5.00 -6.28 -17.22
CA GLY A 324 -6.35 -6.10 -16.69
C GLY A 324 -6.67 -6.93 -15.44
N PRO A 325 -7.75 -6.57 -14.72
CA PRO A 325 -8.13 -7.16 -13.42
C PRO A 325 -8.48 -8.65 -13.48
N LEU A 326 -8.76 -9.21 -14.67
CA LEU A 326 -9.14 -10.62 -14.84
C LEU A 326 -8.03 -11.60 -14.41
N ALA A 327 -6.76 -11.25 -14.62
CA ALA A 327 -5.63 -12.13 -14.28
C ALA A 327 -5.35 -12.20 -12.75
N LEU A 328 -5.67 -11.12 -12.02
CA LEU A 328 -5.43 -11.00 -10.57
C LEU A 328 -6.58 -11.55 -9.72
N ARG A 329 -7.76 -11.72 -10.34
CA ARG A 329 -9.00 -12.14 -9.70
C ARG A 329 -8.91 -13.44 -8.88
N PRO A 330 -8.25 -14.53 -9.34
CA PRO A 330 -8.17 -15.76 -8.55
C PRO A 330 -7.35 -15.61 -7.27
N PHE A 331 -6.48 -14.59 -7.22
CA PHE A 331 -5.48 -14.39 -6.17
C PHE A 331 -5.85 -13.27 -5.20
N ILE A 332 -6.53 -12.22 -5.67
CA ILE A 332 -6.82 -10.98 -4.92
C ILE A 332 -8.32 -10.62 -4.98
N GLY A 333 -9.14 -11.41 -5.67
CA GLY A 333 -10.58 -11.12 -5.83
C GLY A 333 -11.45 -11.57 -4.67
N ILE A 334 -12.64 -10.99 -4.55
CA ILE A 334 -13.66 -11.34 -3.53
C ILE A 334 -13.97 -12.86 -3.51
N GLU A 335 -13.79 -13.54 -4.64
CA GLU A 335 -14.00 -14.97 -4.87
C GLU A 335 -12.75 -15.85 -4.68
N ALA A 336 -11.59 -15.29 -4.35
CA ALA A 336 -10.37 -16.08 -4.16
C ALA A 336 -10.63 -17.20 -3.14
N ASN A 337 -10.33 -18.44 -3.49
CA ASN A 337 -10.56 -19.58 -2.60
C ASN A 337 -9.69 -19.44 -1.34
N ILE A 338 -10.19 -19.92 -0.20
CA ILE A 338 -9.47 -19.97 1.08
C ILE A 338 -8.08 -20.61 0.90
N GLY A 339 -7.98 -21.68 0.09
CA GLY A 339 -6.69 -22.31 -0.23
C GLY A 339 -5.67 -21.34 -0.84
N THR A 340 -6.07 -20.56 -1.84
CA THR A 340 -5.20 -19.55 -2.48
C THR A 340 -4.79 -18.46 -1.50
N ARG A 341 -5.70 -18.02 -0.64
CA ARG A 341 -5.42 -17.03 0.41
C ARG A 341 -4.36 -17.53 1.38
N VAL A 342 -4.48 -18.77 1.86
CA VAL A 342 -3.53 -19.40 2.78
C VAL A 342 -2.15 -19.57 2.12
N ILE A 343 -2.11 -20.03 0.86
CA ILE A 343 -0.86 -20.19 0.12
C ILE A 343 -0.14 -18.86 -0.04
N LEU A 344 -0.86 -17.78 -0.42
CA LEU A 344 -0.28 -16.44 -0.53
C LEU A 344 0.30 -15.96 0.81
N VAL A 345 -0.42 -16.22 1.92
CA VAL A 345 0.06 -15.89 3.26
C VAL A 345 1.35 -16.63 3.59
N ILE A 346 1.41 -17.93 3.35
CA ILE A 346 2.59 -18.76 3.62
C ILE A 346 3.78 -18.30 2.78
N ILE A 347 3.61 -18.10 1.48
CA ILE A 347 4.69 -17.66 0.58
C ILE A 347 5.30 -16.33 1.06
N MET A 348 4.45 -15.37 1.42
CA MET A 348 4.92 -14.07 1.88
C MET A 348 5.58 -14.13 3.27
N LEU A 349 5.09 -14.97 4.18
CA LEU A 349 5.73 -15.20 5.48
C LEU A 349 7.12 -15.82 5.31
N VAL A 350 7.24 -16.83 4.45
CA VAL A 350 8.51 -17.47 4.13
C VAL A 350 9.49 -16.43 3.56
N PHE A 351 9.04 -15.59 2.63
CA PHE A 351 9.86 -14.51 2.07
C PHE A 351 10.32 -13.50 3.14
N PHE A 352 9.42 -13.10 4.05
CA PHE A 352 9.76 -12.22 5.17
C PHE A 352 10.79 -12.85 6.12
N LEU A 353 10.63 -14.13 6.45
CA LEU A 353 11.60 -14.87 7.29
C LEU A 353 12.98 -14.93 6.63
N PHE A 354 13.05 -15.18 5.33
CA PHE A 354 14.31 -15.12 4.58
C PHE A 354 14.98 -13.75 4.67
N ILE A 355 14.20 -12.66 4.54
CA ILE A 355 14.73 -11.29 4.69
C ILE A 355 15.24 -11.05 6.11
N ILE A 356 14.50 -11.46 7.15
CA ILE A 356 14.97 -11.33 8.54
C ILE A 356 16.28 -12.08 8.74
N ILE A 357 16.35 -13.35 8.32
CA ILE A 357 17.54 -14.20 8.49
C ILE A 357 18.73 -13.62 7.72
N GLY A 358 18.52 -13.16 6.48
CA GLY A 358 19.56 -12.56 5.65
C GLY A 358 20.07 -11.23 6.20
N THR A 359 19.20 -10.45 6.85
CA THR A 359 19.52 -9.11 7.37
C THR A 359 19.83 -9.08 8.87
N TRP A 360 19.76 -10.21 9.57
CA TRP A 360 20.11 -10.29 10.98
C TRP A 360 21.60 -9.97 11.19
N PRO A 361 21.96 -9.25 12.26
CA PRO A 361 23.37 -9.03 12.57
C PRO A 361 23.98 -10.39 13.00
N ARG A 362 24.90 -10.91 12.18
CA ARG A 362 25.71 -12.06 12.56
C ARG A 362 26.79 -11.59 13.55
N SER A 363 26.83 -12.22 14.72
CA SER A 363 27.89 -12.05 15.72
C SER A 363 29.23 -12.40 15.11
N GLY A 364 29.95 -11.40 14.58
CA GLY A 364 31.23 -11.59 13.90
C GLY A 364 31.68 -10.48 12.94
N THR A 365 30.85 -9.47 12.65
CA THR A 365 31.20 -8.37 11.71
C THR A 365 31.48 -7.01 12.38
N TYR A 366 31.82 -7.03 13.67
CA TYR A 366 32.36 -5.89 14.42
C TYR A 366 33.73 -6.26 15.02
N THR A 367 34.68 -6.68 14.19
CA THR A 367 36.10 -6.50 14.49
C THR A 367 36.60 -5.41 13.56
N GLY A 368 36.67 -4.19 14.10
CA GLY A 368 37.40 -3.12 13.45
C GLY A 368 38.82 -3.61 13.19
N ASN A 369 39.31 -3.37 11.97
CA ASN A 369 40.72 -3.40 11.65
C ASN A 369 41.45 -2.43 12.56
N SER A 370 41.93 -2.92 13.71
CA SER A 370 43.03 -2.29 14.45
C SER A 370 44.33 -2.83 13.85
N SER A 371 44.74 -2.29 12.71
CA SER A 371 46.08 -2.51 12.18
C SER A 371 46.62 -1.22 11.57
N SER A 372 47.36 -0.47 12.39
CA SER A 372 48.63 0.21 12.05
C SER A 372 48.91 1.38 12.99
N ARG A 373 49.56 1.09 14.11
CA ARG A 373 50.61 1.98 14.64
C ARG A 373 51.82 1.12 14.94
N SER A 374 52.61 0.90 13.90
CA SER A 374 54.05 0.70 14.02
C SER A 374 54.66 1.97 14.60
N ALA A 375 55.36 1.85 15.71
CA ALA A 375 56.38 2.81 16.12
C ALA A 375 57.66 2.01 16.37
N PRO A 376 58.81 2.40 15.78
CA PRO A 376 60.12 1.96 16.25
C PRO A 376 60.44 2.52 17.64
#